data_AF-A0A1Q8ZAN8-F1
#
_entry.id   AF-A0A1Q8ZAN8-F1
#
_cell.length_a   1.000
_cell.length_b   1.000
_cell.length_c   1.000
_cell.angle_alpha   90.00
_cell.angle_beta   90.00
_cell.angle_gamma   90.00
#
_symmetry.space_group_name_H-M   'P 1'
#
loop_
_entity.id
_entity.type
_entity.pdbx_description
1 polymer ?
#
loop_
_entity_poly.entity_id
_entity_poly.type
_entity_poly.pdbx_seq_one_letter_code
_entity_poly.pdbx_strand_id
1 'polypeptide(L)' 'MEAIFDVFGSIFGIFAAINWDAIFQLLFVALIMLAGPAVIFVLAIRGGDL' A
#
# COMPACT_ATOMS: atom_id res chain seq x y z
N MET A 1 -35.80 -7.72 -1.85
CA MET A 1 -34.70 -8.42 -2.56
C MET A 1 -33.89 -7.48 -3.45
N GLU A 2 -34.32 -6.25 -3.75
CA GLU A 2 -33.49 -5.25 -4.48
C GLU A 2 -32.57 -4.42 -3.57
N ALA A 3 -33.04 -4.00 -2.39
CA ALA A 3 -32.27 -3.12 -1.50
C ALA A 3 -30.90 -3.69 -1.05
N ILE A 4 -30.80 -5.01 -0.92
CA ILE A 4 -29.52 -5.66 -0.60
C ILE A 4 -28.54 -5.52 -1.77
N PHE A 5 -29.00 -5.75 -3.00
CA PHE A 5 -28.16 -5.62 -4.20
C PHE A 5 -27.69 -4.17 -4.42
N ASP A 6 -28.54 -3.19 -4.12
CA ASP A 6 -28.20 -1.76 -4.21
C ASP A 6 -27.16 -1.35 -3.17
N VAL A 7 -27.26 -1.86 -1.93
CA VAL A 7 -26.24 -1.66 -0.89
C VAL A 7 -24.90 -2.28 -1.31
N PHE A 8 -24.89 -3.48 -1.89
CA PHE A 8 -23.67 -4.08 -2.43
C PHE A 8 -23.09 -3.26 -3.60
N GLY A 9 -23.92 -2.85 -4.55
CA GLY A 9 -23.50 -2.02 -5.70
C GLY A 9 -22.92 -0.67 -5.28
N SER A 10 -23.52 -0.01 -4.30
CA SER A 10 -23.05 1.26 -3.74
C SER A 10 -21.69 1.12 -3.05
N ILE A 11 -21.51 0.08 -2.24
CA ILE A 11 -20.23 -0.20 -1.56
C ILE A 11 -19.13 -0.47 -2.59
N PHE A 12 -19.36 -1.36 -3.56
CA PHE A 12 -18.37 -1.66 -4.60
C PHE A 12 -18.10 -0.46 -5.52
N GLY A 13 -19.09 0.40 -5.77
CA GLY A 13 -18.93 1.64 -6.55
C GLY A 13 -17.97 2.64 -5.89
N ILE A 14 -18.01 2.76 -4.56
CA ILE A 14 -17.08 3.61 -3.81
C ILE A 14 -15.66 3.06 -3.87
N PHE A 15 -15.47 1.74 -3.75
CA PHE A 15 -14.16 1.12 -3.91
C PHE A 15 -13.61 1.25 -5.34
N ALA A 16 -14.46 1.14 -6.36
CA ALA A 16 -14.06 1.27 -7.75
C ALA A 16 -13.75 2.73 -8.16
N ALA A 17 -14.29 3.72 -7.45
CA ALA A 17 -14.02 5.14 -7.69
C ALA A 17 -12.62 5.59 -7.23
N ILE A 18 -11.90 4.75 -6.48
CA ILE A 18 -10.55 5.02 -6.00
C ILE A 18 -9.54 4.69 -7.11
N ASN A 19 -8.56 5.57 -7.32
CA ASN A 19 -7.44 5.34 -8.24
C ASN A 19 -6.45 4.31 -7.67
N TRP A 20 -6.77 3.02 -7.85
CA TRP A 20 -5.95 1.91 -7.38
C TRP A 20 -4.52 1.93 -7.96
N ASP A 21 -4.35 2.38 -9.21
CA ASP A 21 -3.04 2.48 -9.85
C ASP A 21 -2.09 3.40 -9.07
N ALA A 22 -2.57 4.57 -8.65
CA ALA A 22 -1.77 5.53 -7.89
C ALA A 22 -1.41 5.00 -6.49
N ILE A 23 -2.33 4.27 -5.85
CA ILE A 23 -2.09 3.64 -4.53
C ILE A 23 -0.97 2.61 -4.64
N PHE A 24 -1.04 1.71 -5.63
CA PHE A 24 -0.01 0.70 -5.82
C PHE A 24 1.35 1.32 -6.18
N GLN A 25 1.37 2.34 -7.04
CA GLN A 25 2.61 3.04 -7.39
C GLN A 25 3.26 3.70 -6.16
N LEU A 26 2.50 4.45 -5.37
CA LEU A 26 3.01 5.07 -4.15
C LEU A 26 3.44 4.03 -3.12
N LEU A 27 2.73 2.91 -3.00
CA LEU A 27 3.11 1.81 -2.13
C LEU A 27 4.47 1.21 -2.53
N PHE A 28 4.67 0.87 -3.80
CA PHE A 28 5.93 0.30 -4.27
C PHE A 28 7.09 1.29 -4.16
N VAL A 29 6.86 2.56 -4.50
CA VAL A 29 7.88 3.60 -4.34
C VAL A 29 8.24 3.80 -2.87
N ALA A 30 7.26 3.83 -1.97
CA ALA A 30 7.51 3.92 -0.53
C ALA A 30 8.30 2.72 0.01
N LEU A 31 7.99 1.51 -0.44
CA LEU A 31 8.72 0.29 -0.05
C LEU A 31 10.17 0.31 -0.54
N ILE A 32 10.43 0.74 -1.78
CA ILE A 32 11.78 0.87 -2.32
C ILE A 32 12.57 1.94 -1.57
N MET A 33 11.96 3.10 -1.31
CA MET A 33 12.60 4.17 -0.54
C MET A 33 12.88 3.75 0.91
N LEU A 34 12.04 2.89 1.51
CA LEU A 34 12.27 2.33 2.84
C LEU A 34 13.35 1.25 2.85
N ALA A 35 13.54 0.50 1.75
CA ALA A 35 14.55 -0.56 1.67
C ALA A 35 15.98 -0.04 1.89
N GLY A 36 16.32 1.15 1.38
CA GLY A 36 17.62 1.80 1.60
C GLY A 36 17.96 1.98 3.09
N PRO A 37 17.20 2.79 3.84
CA PRO A 37 17.44 2.99 5.26
C PRO A 37 17.22 1.71 6.07
N ALA A 38 16.31 0.81 5.67
CA ALA A 38 16.11 -0.46 6.37
C ALA A 38 17.37 -1.32 6.41
N VAL A 39 18.12 -1.42 5.30
CA VAL A 39 19.39 -2.17 5.26
C VAL A 39 20.44 -1.52 6.17
N ILE A 40 20.58 -0.20 6.13
CA ILE A 40 21.51 0.55 7.00
C ILE A 40 21.14 0.34 8.48
N PHE A 41 19.86 0.42 8.82
CA PHE A 41 19.37 0.23 10.19
C PHE A 41 19.70 -1.18 10.71
N VAL A 42 19.54 -2.19 9.85
CA VAL A 42 19.88 -3.58 10.16
C VAL A 42 21.39 -3.76 10.33
N LEU A 43 22.22 -3.17 9.47
CA LEU A 43 23.69 -3.24 9.59
C LEU A 43 24.19 -2.53 10.85
N ALA A 44 23.64 -1.35 11.17
CA ALA A 44 23.98 -0.58 12.35
C ALA A 44 23.66 -1.34 13.66
N ILE A 45 22.50 -2.00 13.75
CA ILE A 45 22.15 -2.81 14.94
C ILE A 45 23.07 -4.03 15.08
N ARG A 46 23.49 -4.62 13.95
CA ARG A 46 24.31 -5.84 13.94
C ARG A 46 25.81 -5.55 14.10
N GLY A 47 26.22 -4.28 14.20
CA GLY A 47 27.63 -3.90 14.25
C GLY A 47 28.42 -4.34 13.01
N GLY A 48 27.72 -4.43 11.86
CA GLY A 48 28.34 -4.74 10.58
C GLY A 48 29.08 -3.55 10.00
N ASP A 49 29.88 -3.80 8.96
CA ASP A 49 30.59 -2.72 8.25
C ASP A 49 29.58 -1.87 7.48
N LEU A 50 29.49 -0.59 7.87
CA LEU A 50 28.54 0.40 7.33
C LEU A 50 29.09 1.08 6.07
#